data_AF-A0AAU1EDP0-F1
#
_entry.id   AF-A0AAU1EDP0-F1
#
_cell.length_a   1.000
_cell.length_b   1.000
_cell.length_c   1.000
_cell.angle_alpha   90.00
_cell.angle_beta   90.00
_cell.angle_gamma   90.00
#
_symmetry.space_group_name_H-M   'P 1'
#
loop_
_entity.id
_entity.type
_entity.pdbx_description
1 polymer ?
#
loop_
_entity_poly.entity_id
_entity_poly.type
_entity_poly.pdbx_seq_one_letter_code
_entity_poly.pdbx_strand_id
1 'polypeptide(L)'
;MDKDALIAKIVSRGRDENGHIRSEAIYELLAIDGVNVVRVAKEFGVSRAAIYKRTKARKEVLPQSLKSEIMRHSPWKDVEPEHTKAAQRAYVAHHIEWVLSGGKIDDWKVPRLRRFYRELGDPQDKVLTYDRNEPPNQWSDTGGWKYVPREESDGDLILRTDDPLTEEQKRVYVRPANWASI
;
A
#
# COMPACT_ATOMS: atom_id res chain seq x y z
N MET A 1 6.57 25.92 14.60
CA MET A 1 7.34 26.49 13.48
C MET A 1 6.42 26.46 12.26
N ASP A 2 6.23 27.59 11.60
CA ASP A 2 5.37 27.66 10.41
C ASP A 2 5.97 26.79 9.28
N LYS A 3 5.21 25.79 8.82
CA LYS A 3 5.64 24.85 7.77
C LYS A 3 5.96 25.61 6.47
N ASP A 4 5.24 26.68 6.18
CA ASP A 4 5.43 27.44 4.95
C ASP A 4 6.72 28.29 5.01
N ALA A 5 7.04 28.85 6.17
CA ALA A 5 8.31 29.53 6.40
C ALA A 5 9.51 28.57 6.27
N LEU A 6 9.39 27.33 6.76
CA LEU A 6 10.42 26.30 6.62
C LEU A 6 10.61 25.92 5.14
N ILE A 7 9.52 25.71 4.41
CA ILE A 7 9.55 25.39 2.98
C ILE A 7 10.22 26.52 2.19
N ALA A 8 9.82 27.78 2.41
CA ALA A 8 10.42 28.94 1.75
C ALA A 8 11.94 29.04 2.02
N LYS A 9 12.38 28.76 3.24
CA LYS A 9 13.81 28.73 3.61
C LYS A 9 14.58 27.62 2.89
N ILE A 10 13.99 26.44 2.71
CA ILE A 10 14.63 25.34 1.99
C ILE A 10 14.70 25.64 0.49
N VAL A 11 13.64 26.24 -0.07
CA VAL A 11 13.57 26.61 -1.48
C VAL A 11 14.60 27.70 -1.81
N SER A 12 14.75 28.71 -0.96
CA SER A 12 15.68 29.82 -1.19
C SER A 12 17.15 29.38 -1.23
N ARG A 13 17.54 28.39 -0.42
CA ARG A 13 18.87 27.76 -0.46
C ARG A 13 18.98 26.57 -1.40
N GLY A 14 17.87 26.18 -2.01
CA GLY A 14 17.74 24.95 -2.79
C GLY A 14 18.31 25.03 -4.20
N ARG A 15 18.75 26.22 -4.63
CA ARG A 15 19.46 26.44 -5.90
C ARG A 15 20.95 26.68 -5.66
N ASP A 16 21.79 26.17 -6.56
CA ASP A 16 23.19 26.56 -6.62
C ASP A 16 23.38 27.90 -7.35
N GLU A 17 24.62 28.36 -7.44
CA GLU A 17 25.01 29.58 -8.14
C GLU A 17 24.64 29.60 -9.63
N ASN A 18 24.47 28.42 -10.24
CA ASN A 18 24.08 28.23 -11.64
C ASN A 18 22.55 28.08 -11.78
N GLY A 19 21.80 28.21 -10.68
CA GLY A 19 20.35 28.06 -10.66
C GLY A 19 19.87 26.61 -10.70
N HIS A 20 20.74 25.60 -10.59
CA HIS A 20 20.33 24.20 -10.54
C HIS A 20 19.80 23.82 -9.16
N ILE A 21 18.75 23.00 -9.15
CA ILE A 21 18.14 22.52 -7.89
C ILE A 21 19.03 21.46 -7.25
N ARG A 22 19.45 21.68 -6.02
CA ARG A 22 20.20 20.72 -5.19
C ARG A 22 19.28 19.57 -4.77
N SER A 23 19.74 18.33 -4.93
CA SER A 23 18.94 17.14 -4.58
C SER A 23 18.64 17.09 -3.08
N GLU A 24 19.54 17.60 -2.24
CA GLU A 24 19.40 17.68 -0.78
C GLU A 24 18.18 18.52 -0.40
N ALA A 25 17.96 19.65 -1.06
CA ALA A 25 16.79 20.50 -0.80
C ALA A 25 15.48 19.81 -1.20
N ILE A 26 15.49 18.99 -2.25
CA ILE A 26 14.34 18.15 -2.61
C ILE A 26 14.08 17.11 -1.51
N TYR A 27 15.12 16.45 -1.00
CA TYR A 27 14.99 15.43 0.05
C TYR A 27 14.46 16.01 1.35
N GLU A 28 14.97 17.17 1.77
CA GLU A 28 14.48 17.86 2.96
C GLU A 28 13.02 18.26 2.84
N LEU A 29 12.60 18.79 1.67
CA LEU A 29 11.20 19.12 1.45
C LEU A 29 10.30 17.89 1.51
N LEU A 30 10.72 16.78 0.89
CA LEU A 30 9.93 15.53 0.90
C LEU A 30 9.91 14.84 2.27
N ALA A 31 10.83 15.17 3.17
CA ALA A 31 10.79 14.72 4.56
C ALA A 31 9.79 15.51 5.43
N ILE A 32 9.27 16.65 4.94
CA ILE A 32 8.25 17.42 5.65
C ILE A 32 6.88 16.75 5.44
N ASP A 33 6.24 16.40 6.55
CA ASP A 33 4.89 15.83 6.53
C ASP A 33 3.89 16.70 5.75
N GLY A 34 3.20 16.06 4.79
CA GLY A 34 2.24 16.68 3.87
C GLY A 34 2.84 17.33 2.62
N VAL A 35 4.17 17.34 2.47
CA VAL A 35 4.84 17.82 1.25
C VAL A 35 5.05 16.65 0.28
N ASN A 36 4.61 16.84 -0.96
CA ASN A 36 4.75 15.84 -2.01
C ASN A 36 5.47 16.40 -3.25
N VAL A 37 5.80 15.54 -4.20
CA VAL A 37 6.51 15.92 -5.44
C VAL A 37 5.80 17.01 -6.23
N VAL A 38 4.45 17.07 -6.18
CA VAL A 38 3.67 18.12 -6.86
C VAL A 38 3.95 19.48 -6.22
N ARG A 39 3.93 19.54 -4.89
CA ARG A 39 4.23 20.75 -4.14
C ARG A 39 5.68 21.17 -4.36
N VAL A 40 6.65 20.25 -4.24
CA VAL A 40 8.08 20.55 -4.47
C VAL A 40 8.33 21.10 -5.87
N ALA A 41 7.71 20.50 -6.89
CA ALA A 41 7.77 20.99 -8.27
C ALA A 41 7.22 22.43 -8.40
N LYS A 42 6.10 22.74 -7.73
CA LYS A 42 5.51 24.08 -7.69
C LYS A 42 6.44 25.09 -7.02
N GLU A 43 6.99 24.76 -5.85
CA GLU A 43 7.89 25.66 -5.11
C GLU A 43 9.16 26.00 -5.90
N PHE A 44 9.70 25.04 -6.66
CA PHE A 44 10.86 25.27 -7.51
C PHE A 44 10.52 25.78 -8.91
N GLY A 45 9.25 25.86 -9.31
CA GLY A 45 8.85 26.26 -10.66
C GLY A 45 9.33 25.30 -11.76
N VAL A 46 9.35 23.99 -11.48
CA VAL A 46 9.80 22.95 -12.43
C VAL A 46 8.76 21.87 -12.64
N SER A 47 8.98 20.98 -13.61
CA SER A 47 8.09 19.83 -13.82
C SER A 47 8.32 18.73 -12.78
N ARG A 48 7.27 17.92 -12.52
CA ARG A 48 7.37 16.71 -11.68
C ARG A 48 8.45 15.75 -12.19
N ALA A 49 8.58 15.62 -13.51
CA ALA A 49 9.60 14.78 -14.14
C ALA A 49 11.03 15.25 -13.83
N ALA A 50 11.26 16.55 -13.73
CA ALA A 50 12.56 17.10 -13.33
C ALA A 50 12.93 16.71 -11.89
N ILE A 51 11.94 16.72 -10.98
CA ILE A 51 12.13 16.24 -9.60
C ILE A 51 12.46 14.75 -9.58
N TYR A 52 11.68 13.90 -10.26
CA TYR A 52 11.94 12.45 -10.34
C TYR A 52 13.32 12.11 -10.92
N LYS A 53 13.80 12.88 -11.91
CA LYS A 53 15.15 12.70 -12.47
C LYS A 53 16.23 12.97 -11.41
N ARG A 54 16.05 13.99 -10.56
CA ARG A 54 17.00 14.37 -9.51
C ARG A 54 16.93 13.46 -8.28
N THR A 55 15.79 12.83 -8.00
CA THR A 55 15.63 11.87 -6.90
C THR A 55 15.93 10.42 -7.28
N LYS A 56 16.27 10.13 -8.55
CA LYS A 56 16.52 8.75 -9.04
C LYS A 56 17.55 7.97 -8.22
N ALA A 57 18.55 8.65 -7.65
CA ALA A 57 19.61 8.04 -6.84
C ALA A 57 19.17 7.64 -5.42
N ARG A 58 18.03 8.18 -4.94
CA ARG A 58 17.46 7.90 -3.62
C ARG A 58 15.95 7.75 -3.76
N LYS A 59 15.47 6.57 -4.15
CA LYS A 59 14.03 6.34 -4.35
C LYS A 59 13.25 6.32 -3.03
N GLU A 60 13.92 6.01 -1.94
CA GLU A 60 13.40 5.95 -0.57
C GLU A 60 12.92 7.29 -0.02
N VAL A 61 13.39 8.41 -0.58
CA VAL A 61 12.97 9.76 -0.17
C VAL A 61 11.72 10.25 -0.91
N LEU A 62 11.27 9.52 -1.93
CA LEU A 62 10.03 9.86 -2.62
C LEU A 62 8.85 9.41 -1.75
N PRO A 63 7.80 10.23 -1.60
CA PRO A 63 6.57 9.78 -0.97
C PRO A 63 6.09 8.55 -1.72
N GLN A 64 6.11 7.40 -1.06
CA GLN A 64 5.51 6.20 -1.62
C GLN A 64 4.02 6.48 -1.71
N SER A 65 3.49 6.50 -2.93
CA SER A 65 2.04 6.58 -3.08
C SER A 65 1.41 5.38 -2.36
N LEU A 66 0.21 5.55 -1.81
CA LEU A 66 -0.56 4.46 -1.20
C LEU A 66 -0.65 3.23 -2.12
N LYS A 67 -0.75 3.45 -3.44
CA LYS A 67 -0.69 2.39 -4.45
C LYS A 67 0.64 1.63 -4.46
N SER A 68 1.75 2.34 -4.35
CA SER A 68 3.09 1.74 -4.31
C SER A 68 3.28 0.93 -3.02
N GLU A 69 2.78 1.44 -1.91
CA GLU A 69 2.77 0.70 -0.64
C GLU A 69 1.90 -0.55 -0.71
N ILE A 70 0.70 -0.46 -1.29
CA ILE A 70 -0.16 -1.64 -1.53
C ILE A 70 0.57 -2.70 -2.35
N MET A 71 1.28 -2.29 -3.41
CA MET A 71 2.08 -3.22 -4.22
C MET A 71 3.27 -3.80 -3.45
N ARG A 72 3.95 -2.99 -2.61
CA ARG A 72 5.07 -3.42 -1.76
C ARG A 72 4.65 -4.46 -0.74
N HIS A 73 3.44 -4.32 -0.20
CA HIS A 73 2.87 -5.23 0.81
C HIS A 73 2.10 -6.40 0.20
N SER A 74 1.80 -6.40 -1.09
CA SER A 74 1.13 -7.51 -1.77
C SER A 74 1.86 -8.83 -1.49
N PRO A 75 1.16 -9.89 -1.04
CA PRO A 75 1.83 -11.08 -0.57
C PRO A 75 2.17 -12.04 -1.72
N TRP A 76 1.45 -11.93 -2.84
CA TRP A 76 1.72 -12.66 -4.08
C TRP A 76 2.25 -11.71 -5.15
N LYS A 77 3.41 -12.05 -5.71
CA LYS A 77 4.05 -11.29 -6.81
C LYS A 77 3.63 -11.83 -8.19
N ASP A 78 3.38 -13.13 -8.27
CA ASP A 78 3.15 -13.86 -9.53
C ASP A 78 1.72 -14.43 -9.59
N VAL A 79 0.74 -13.54 -9.52
CA VAL A 79 -0.67 -13.91 -9.76
C VAL A 79 -0.92 -14.00 -11.26
N GLU A 80 -1.52 -15.10 -11.71
CA GLU A 80 -1.83 -15.34 -13.13
C GLU A 80 -2.77 -14.27 -13.67
N PRO A 81 -2.57 -13.78 -14.91
CA PRO A 81 -3.37 -12.72 -15.50
C PRO A 81 -4.89 -12.94 -15.39
N GLU A 82 -5.34 -14.18 -15.58
CA GLU A 82 -6.75 -14.59 -15.51
C GLU A 82 -7.32 -14.43 -14.09
N HIS A 83 -6.52 -14.75 -13.07
CA HIS A 83 -6.90 -14.66 -11.67
C HIS A 83 -6.83 -13.22 -11.12
N THR A 84 -6.21 -12.28 -11.85
CA THR A 84 -6.06 -10.89 -11.37
C THR A 84 -7.37 -10.11 -11.26
N LYS A 85 -8.45 -10.60 -11.90
CA LYS A 85 -9.77 -9.99 -11.90
C LYS A 85 -10.65 -10.46 -10.75
N ALA A 86 -10.21 -11.46 -9.99
CA ALA A 86 -10.97 -11.99 -8.87
C ALA A 86 -11.14 -10.95 -7.75
N ALA A 87 -12.29 -10.99 -7.07
CA ALA A 87 -12.61 -10.04 -6.00
C ALA A 87 -11.65 -10.15 -4.81
N GLN A 88 -11.11 -11.35 -4.56
CA GLN A 88 -10.20 -11.66 -3.46
C GLN A 88 -8.92 -10.84 -3.55
N ARG A 89 -8.36 -10.69 -4.76
CA ARG A 89 -7.21 -9.82 -4.99
C ARG A 89 -7.51 -8.36 -4.63
N ALA A 90 -8.70 -7.88 -5.00
CA ALA A 90 -9.13 -6.53 -4.66
C ALA A 90 -9.35 -6.36 -3.15
N TYR A 91 -9.91 -7.36 -2.47
CA TYR A 91 -10.13 -7.33 -1.02
C TYR A 91 -8.81 -7.26 -0.25
N VAL A 92 -7.78 -8.00 -0.68
CA VAL A 92 -6.43 -7.91 -0.13
C VAL A 92 -5.88 -6.50 -0.29
N ALA A 93 -6.02 -5.89 -1.46
CA ALA A 93 -5.60 -4.50 -1.68
C ALA A 93 -6.37 -3.50 -0.79
N HIS A 94 -7.69 -3.67 -0.63
CA HIS A 94 -8.51 -2.83 0.25
C HIS A 94 -8.13 -2.98 1.72
N HIS A 95 -7.78 -4.19 2.15
CA HIS A 95 -7.30 -4.46 3.50
C HIS A 95 -5.97 -3.75 3.76
N ILE A 96 -4.99 -3.88 2.86
CA ILE A 96 -3.71 -3.16 2.97
C ILE A 96 -3.95 -1.66 3.02
N GLU A 97 -4.81 -1.14 2.12
CA GLU A 97 -5.17 0.27 2.09
C GLU A 97 -5.78 0.73 3.41
N TRP A 98 -6.71 -0.04 3.98
CA TRP A 98 -7.35 0.24 5.26
C TRP A 98 -6.34 0.28 6.40
N VAL A 99 -5.42 -0.68 6.49
CA VAL A 99 -4.40 -0.70 7.55
C VAL A 99 -3.44 0.49 7.43
N LEU A 100 -2.89 0.71 6.24
CA LEU A 100 -1.90 1.77 6.00
C LEU A 100 -2.48 3.19 6.15
N SER A 101 -3.78 3.36 5.89
CA SER A 101 -4.48 4.64 6.04
C SER A 101 -5.02 4.89 7.45
N GLY A 102 -4.90 3.93 8.38
CA GLY A 102 -5.50 4.01 9.70
C GLY A 102 -7.04 3.96 9.66
N GLY A 103 -7.60 3.17 8.74
CA GLY A 103 -9.04 2.92 8.60
C GLY A 103 -9.77 3.83 7.62
N LYS A 104 -9.05 4.61 6.80
CA LYS A 104 -9.64 5.59 5.87
C LYS A 104 -9.54 5.09 4.42
N ILE A 105 -10.63 4.52 3.93
CA ILE A 105 -10.79 4.08 2.53
C ILE A 105 -12.05 4.68 1.93
N ASP A 106 -12.16 4.65 0.60
CA ASP A 106 -13.37 5.09 -0.09
C ASP A 106 -14.62 4.31 0.36
N ASP A 107 -15.75 4.99 0.52
CA ASP A 107 -16.99 4.40 1.04
C ASP A 107 -17.45 3.14 0.29
N TRP A 108 -17.20 3.06 -1.02
CA TRP A 108 -17.57 1.89 -1.83
C TRP A 108 -16.72 0.64 -1.53
N LYS A 109 -15.53 0.81 -0.94
CA LYS A 109 -14.62 -0.28 -0.55
C LYS A 109 -15.00 -0.87 0.81
N VAL A 110 -15.59 -0.08 1.70
CA VAL A 110 -16.03 -0.50 3.05
C VAL A 110 -16.91 -1.76 3.02
N PRO A 111 -18.03 -1.83 2.29
CA PRO A 111 -18.86 -3.03 2.27
C PRO A 111 -18.15 -4.25 1.66
N ARG A 112 -17.19 -4.05 0.76
CA ARG A 112 -16.36 -5.13 0.17
C ARG A 112 -15.37 -5.69 1.18
N LEU A 113 -14.72 -4.81 1.94
CA LEU A 113 -13.82 -5.19 3.03
C LEU A 113 -14.57 -5.92 4.14
N ARG A 114 -15.76 -5.43 4.52
CA ARG A 114 -16.63 -6.13 5.49
C ARG A 114 -17.05 -7.50 5.00
N ARG A 115 -17.38 -7.64 3.70
CA ARG A 115 -17.68 -8.94 3.09
C ARG A 115 -16.47 -9.87 3.21
N PHE A 116 -15.27 -9.40 2.88
CA PHE A 116 -14.04 -10.19 3.02
C PHE A 116 -13.85 -10.71 4.45
N TYR A 117 -13.95 -9.84 5.45
CA TYR A 117 -13.79 -10.25 6.85
C TYR A 117 -14.85 -11.24 7.33
N ARG A 118 -16.08 -11.15 6.80
CA ARG A 118 -17.14 -12.11 7.10
C ARG A 118 -16.86 -13.50 6.50
N GLU A 119 -16.26 -13.57 5.30
CA GLU A 119 -15.86 -14.87 4.71
C GLU A 119 -14.81 -15.60 5.55
N LEU A 120 -13.97 -14.85 6.29
CA LEU A 120 -12.98 -15.40 7.22
C LEU A 120 -13.57 -16.00 8.50
N GLY A 121 -14.88 -15.79 8.75
CA GLY A 121 -15.62 -16.33 9.91
C GLY A 121 -15.56 -15.50 11.19
N ASP A 122 -16.42 -15.79 12.16
CA ASP A 122 -16.36 -15.20 13.51
C ASP A 122 -16.68 -16.26 14.59
N PRO A 123 -15.68 -16.78 15.34
CA PRO A 123 -14.26 -16.40 15.30
C PRO A 123 -13.60 -16.74 13.95
N GLN A 124 -12.41 -16.19 13.69
CA GLN A 124 -11.70 -16.33 12.41
C GLN A 124 -11.30 -17.79 12.15
N ASP A 125 -12.15 -18.56 11.48
CA ASP A 125 -11.98 -20.00 11.24
C ASP A 125 -11.31 -20.31 9.90
N LYS A 126 -11.10 -19.30 9.06
CA LYS A 126 -10.51 -19.43 7.72
C LYS A 126 -9.36 -18.46 7.47
N VAL A 127 -8.59 -18.76 6.43
CA VAL A 127 -7.60 -17.89 5.78
C VAL A 127 -7.82 -17.88 4.27
N LEU A 128 -7.46 -16.78 3.63
CA LEU A 128 -7.41 -16.70 2.17
C LEU A 128 -6.07 -17.26 1.65
N THR A 129 -6.11 -18.12 0.65
CA THR A 129 -4.94 -18.61 -0.08
C THR A 129 -5.04 -18.28 -1.57
N TYR A 130 -3.88 -18.35 -2.24
CA TYR A 130 -3.79 -18.31 -3.69
C TYR A 130 -2.90 -19.46 -4.19
N ASP A 131 -3.41 -20.24 -5.14
CA ASP A 131 -2.70 -21.28 -5.88
C ASP A 131 -3.08 -21.19 -7.36
N ARG A 132 -2.10 -21.03 -8.25
CA ARG A 132 -2.31 -20.92 -9.69
C ARG A 132 -3.03 -22.12 -10.32
N ASN A 133 -3.04 -23.27 -9.66
CA ASN A 133 -3.68 -24.49 -10.14
C ASN A 133 -5.07 -24.72 -9.53
N GLU A 134 -5.50 -23.88 -8.58
CA GLU A 134 -6.84 -23.99 -7.99
C GLU A 134 -7.89 -23.72 -9.09
N PRO A 135 -8.78 -24.68 -9.37
CA PRO A 135 -9.81 -24.52 -10.39
C PRO A 135 -10.85 -23.48 -9.97
N PRO A 136 -11.68 -22.99 -10.90
CA PRO A 136 -12.87 -22.21 -10.58
C PRO A 136 -13.69 -22.82 -9.45
N ASN A 137 -14.09 -21.98 -8.50
CA ASN A 137 -14.81 -22.39 -7.31
C ASN A 137 -15.85 -21.33 -6.91
N GLN A 138 -16.58 -21.56 -5.82
CA GLN A 138 -17.66 -20.67 -5.38
C GLN A 138 -17.23 -19.23 -5.05
N TRP A 139 -15.93 -18.99 -4.85
CA TRP A 139 -15.38 -17.68 -4.52
C TRP A 139 -14.73 -17.00 -5.73
N SER A 140 -14.16 -17.78 -6.66
CA SER A 140 -13.46 -17.27 -7.83
C SER A 140 -13.82 -18.07 -9.07
N ASP A 141 -14.60 -17.44 -9.96
CA ASP A 141 -15.01 -18.04 -11.25
C ASP A 141 -13.83 -18.31 -12.20
N THR A 142 -12.69 -17.64 -11.97
CA THR A 142 -11.46 -17.85 -12.74
C THR A 142 -10.52 -18.85 -12.09
N GLY A 143 -10.80 -19.31 -10.86
CA GLY A 143 -9.86 -20.10 -10.06
C GLY A 143 -8.84 -19.25 -9.30
N GLY A 144 -7.77 -19.87 -8.83
CA GLY A 144 -6.68 -19.20 -8.14
C GLY A 144 -6.90 -19.00 -6.64
N TRP A 145 -8.07 -18.51 -6.24
CA TRP A 145 -8.33 -18.01 -4.89
C TRP A 145 -9.26 -18.92 -4.11
N LYS A 146 -8.97 -19.14 -2.82
CA LYS A 146 -9.78 -20.01 -1.97
C LYS A 146 -9.71 -19.59 -0.51
N TYR A 147 -10.81 -19.80 0.22
CA TYR A 147 -10.77 -19.79 1.68
C TYR A 147 -10.58 -21.22 2.18
N VAL A 148 -9.58 -21.42 3.03
CA VAL A 148 -9.27 -22.72 3.63
C VAL A 148 -9.38 -22.63 5.15
N PRO A 149 -9.64 -23.74 5.86
CA PRO A 149 -9.63 -23.77 7.32
C PRO A 149 -8.30 -23.24 7.87
N ARG A 150 -8.40 -22.43 8.93
CA ARG A 150 -7.24 -21.94 9.67
C ARG A 150 -6.52 -23.09 10.35
N GLU A 151 -5.19 -23.01 10.36
CA GLU A 151 -4.28 -23.86 11.12
C GLU A 151 -3.61 -23.04 12.21
N GLU A 152 -3.07 -23.71 13.24
CA GLU A 152 -2.35 -23.06 14.34
C GLU A 152 -1.15 -22.22 13.84
N SER A 153 -0.49 -22.68 12.77
CA SER A 153 0.62 -22.00 12.11
C SER A 153 0.27 -20.65 11.48
N ASP A 154 -1.02 -20.40 11.18
CA ASP A 154 -1.46 -19.12 10.60
C ASP A 154 -1.46 -17.98 11.64
N GLY A 155 -1.47 -18.30 12.94
CA GLY A 155 -1.56 -17.31 14.02
C GLY A 155 -2.79 -16.40 13.86
N ASP A 156 -2.56 -15.09 13.80
CA ASP A 156 -3.61 -14.06 13.60
C ASP A 156 -3.79 -13.61 12.14
N LEU A 157 -3.05 -14.23 11.21
CA LEU A 157 -3.02 -13.78 9.81
C LEU A 157 -4.33 -14.10 9.08
N ILE A 158 -4.78 -13.18 8.24
CA ILE A 158 -6.00 -13.37 7.40
C ILE A 158 -5.75 -14.17 6.12
N LEU A 159 -4.49 -14.47 5.82
CA LEU A 159 -4.08 -15.16 4.61
C LEU A 159 -2.94 -16.14 4.91
N ARG A 160 -2.80 -17.12 4.02
CA ARG A 160 -1.68 -18.07 4.00
C ARG A 160 -1.04 -18.04 2.62
N THR A 161 0.28 -18.01 2.61
CA THR A 161 1.13 -17.95 1.41
C THR A 161 2.17 -19.06 1.44
N ASP A 162 2.57 -19.54 0.27
CA ASP A 162 3.67 -20.52 0.16
C ASP A 162 5.01 -19.87 0.55
N ASP A 163 5.22 -18.62 0.10
CA ASP A 163 6.38 -17.83 0.50
C ASP A 163 6.17 -17.20 1.88
N PRO A 164 7.18 -17.21 2.76
CA PRO A 164 7.06 -16.58 4.07
C PRO A 164 6.90 -15.07 3.95
N LEU A 165 5.90 -14.53 4.64
CA LEU A 165 5.71 -13.08 4.76
C LEU A 165 6.84 -12.44 5.57
N THR A 166 7.24 -11.25 5.16
CA THR A 166 8.12 -10.40 5.98
C THR A 166 7.40 -9.95 7.25
N GLU A 167 8.14 -9.60 8.30
CA GLU A 167 7.57 -9.06 9.54
C GLU A 167 6.73 -7.79 9.31
N GLU A 168 7.10 -6.99 8.31
CA GLU A 168 6.32 -5.80 7.91
C GLU A 168 4.96 -6.20 7.32
N GLN A 169 4.94 -7.19 6.42
CA GLN A 169 3.71 -7.72 5.83
C GLN A 169 2.82 -8.39 6.89
N LYS A 170 3.40 -9.17 7.82
CA LYS A 170 2.63 -9.83 8.89
C LYS A 170 1.84 -8.83 9.72
N ARG A 171 2.43 -7.67 10.04
CA ARG A 171 1.74 -6.58 10.77
C ARG A 171 0.58 -5.98 9.98
N VAL A 172 0.65 -6.01 8.65
CA VAL A 172 -0.44 -5.57 7.79
C VAL A 172 -1.57 -6.59 7.80
N TYR A 173 -1.27 -7.89 7.71
CA TYR A 173 -2.27 -8.94 7.49
C TYR A 173 -2.98 -9.47 8.74
N VAL A 174 -3.16 -8.62 9.76
CA VAL A 174 -3.96 -8.96 10.96
C VAL A 174 -5.35 -8.38 10.82
N ARG A 175 -6.38 -9.19 11.10
CA ARG A 175 -7.77 -8.71 11.07
C ARG A 175 -8.02 -7.72 12.20
N PRO A 176 -8.69 -6.59 11.94
CA PRO A 176 -9.08 -5.66 13.00
C PRO A 176 -10.07 -6.31 13.98
N ALA A 177 -9.89 -6.09 15.29
CA ALA A 177 -10.79 -6.64 16.31
C ALA A 177 -12.24 -6.15 16.15
N ASN A 178 -12.42 -4.90 15.72
CA ASN A 178 -13.72 -4.26 15.50
C ASN A 178 -14.22 -4.41 14.05
N TRP A 179 -13.80 -5.44 13.32
CA TRP A 179 -14.08 -5.59 11.89
C TRP A 179 -15.57 -5.52 11.53
N ALA A 180 -16.45 -5.97 12.43
CA ALA A 180 -17.90 -5.97 12.22
C ALA A 180 -18.50 -4.56 12.17
N SER A 181 -17.81 -3.58 12.78
CA SER A 181 -18.23 -2.16 12.83
C SER A 181 -17.53 -1.28 11.79
N ILE A 182 -16.60 -1.83 11.00
CA ILE A 182 -16.01 -1.16 9.82
C ILE A 182 -17.09 -1.01 8.78
#